data_AF-A0A4V0I7I9-F1
#
_entry.id   AF-A0A4V0I7I9-F1
#
_cell.length_a   1.000
_cell.length_b   1.000
_cell.length_c   1.000
_cell.angle_alpha   90.00
_cell.angle_beta   90.00
_cell.angle_gamma   90.00
#
_symmetry.space_group_name_H-M   'P 1'
#
loop_
_entity.id
_entity.type
_entity.pdbx_description
1 polymer ?
#
loop_
_entity_poly.entity_id
_entity_poly.type
_entity_poly.pdbx_seq_one_letter_code
_entity_poly.pdbx_strand_id
1 'polypeptide(L)'
;MKPAPEPPAKLAPDARGFWDKHYRRLKRAGVLTRSDVESFAILCVIWGKIQELQALPNDPDDFRTPIKLDRLLKQYHAFAKQFGLLPQARRAAKMDTEPADKKDAFGL
;
A
#
# COMPACT_ATOMS: atom_id res chain seq x y z
N MET A 1 4.98 -6.49 20.04
CA MET A 1 5.10 -6.94 18.62
C MET A 1 6.51 -6.61 18.12
N LYS A 2 7.20 -7.52 17.42
CA LYS A 2 8.53 -7.23 16.84
C LYS A 2 8.40 -6.24 15.65
N PRO A 3 9.32 -5.27 15.47
CA PRO A 3 9.30 -4.32 14.36
C PRO A 3 9.31 -5.03 13.00
N ALA A 4 8.76 -4.39 11.95
CA ALA A 4 8.90 -4.92 10.60
C ALA A 4 10.40 -4.85 10.22
N PRO A 5 10.90 -5.78 9.38
CA PRO A 5 12.27 -5.70 8.90
C PRO A 5 12.48 -4.39 8.15
N GLU A 6 13.74 -3.96 8.05
CA GLU A 6 14.05 -2.75 7.31
C GLU A 6 13.69 -2.92 5.83
N PRO A 7 13.06 -1.90 5.22
CA PRO A 7 12.78 -1.88 3.80
C PRO A 7 14.10 -1.78 3.02
N PRO A 8 14.19 -2.45 1.85
CA PRO A 8 15.38 -2.36 0.99
C PRO A 8 15.55 -0.97 0.35
N ALA A 9 14.50 -0.16 0.32
CA ALA A 9 14.52 1.22 -0.16
C ALA A 9 14.46 2.21 1.02
N LYS A 10 15.11 3.37 0.87
CA LYS A 10 14.90 4.50 1.79
C LYS A 10 13.47 5.01 1.62
N LEU A 11 12.65 4.85 2.66
CA LEU A 11 11.25 5.26 2.66
C LEU A 11 11.08 6.58 3.39
N ALA A 12 10.32 7.51 2.80
CA ALA A 12 9.79 8.68 3.50
C ALA A 12 8.83 8.25 4.65
N PRO A 13 8.52 9.12 5.61
CA PRO A 13 7.72 8.76 6.79
C PRO A 13 6.38 8.07 6.46
N ASP A 14 5.60 8.60 5.51
CA ASP A 14 4.31 8.01 5.11
C ASP A 14 4.48 6.66 4.41
N ALA A 15 5.50 6.54 3.56
CA ALA A 15 5.87 5.27 2.93
C ALA A 15 6.29 4.23 3.98
N ARG A 16 7.02 4.64 5.02
CA ARG A 16 7.45 3.77 6.11
C ARG A 16 6.26 3.33 6.97
N GLY A 17 5.33 4.24 7.27
CA GLY A 17 4.09 3.91 7.96
C GLY A 17 3.27 2.86 7.20
N PHE A 18 3.20 2.98 5.87
CA PHE A 18 2.54 1.99 5.02
C PHE A 18 3.26 0.62 5.06
N TRP A 19 4.59 0.61 4.98
CA TRP A 19 5.39 -0.61 5.12
C TRP A 19 5.13 -1.32 6.45
N ASP A 20 5.26 -0.59 7.56
CA ASP A 20 5.13 -1.16 8.91
C ASP A 20 3.73 -1.73 9.16
N LYS A 21 2.69 -1.08 8.61
CA LYS A 21 1.29 -1.52 8.69
C LYS A 21 1.02 -2.80 7.89
N HIS A 22 1.54 -2.90 6.67
CA HIS A 22 1.11 -3.94 5.73
C HIS A 22 2.09 -5.12 5.62
N TYR A 23 3.40 -4.91 5.81
CA TYR A 23 4.43 -5.93 5.58
C TYR A 23 4.16 -7.22 6.35
N ARG A 24 3.88 -7.12 7.66
CA ARG A 24 3.70 -8.32 8.50
C ARG A 24 2.48 -9.11 8.10
N ARG A 25 1.37 -8.42 7.80
CA ARG A 25 0.12 -9.03 7.37
C ARG A 25 0.33 -9.79 6.06
N LEU A 26 0.92 -9.12 5.06
CA LEU A 26 1.18 -9.72 3.75
C LEU A 26 2.16 -10.91 3.84
N LYS A 27 3.18 -10.81 4.69
CA LYS A 27 4.13 -11.91 4.91
C LYS A 27 3.49 -13.12 5.61
N ARG A 28 2.67 -12.90 6.63
CA ARG A 28 1.94 -13.97 7.33
C ARG A 28 0.94 -14.68 6.41
N ALA A 29 0.29 -13.92 5.55
CA ALA A 29 -0.63 -14.43 4.54
C ALA A 29 0.08 -15.18 3.39
N GLY A 30 1.42 -15.23 3.37
CA GLY A 30 2.19 -15.84 2.28
C GLY A 30 2.18 -15.05 0.97
N VAL A 31 1.58 -13.86 0.97
CA VAL A 31 1.46 -12.98 -0.20
C VAL A 31 2.78 -12.28 -0.52
N LEU A 32 3.55 -11.94 0.50
CA LEU A 32 4.85 -11.30 0.34
C LEU A 32 5.96 -12.34 0.51
N THR A 33 6.48 -12.86 -0.61
CA THR A 33 7.66 -13.74 -0.59
C THR A 33 8.95 -12.92 -0.54
N ARG A 34 10.09 -13.59 -0.35
CA ARG A 34 11.41 -12.92 -0.35
C ARG A 34 11.67 -12.17 -1.66
N SER A 35 11.21 -12.70 -2.79
CA SER A 35 11.38 -12.10 -4.11
C SER A 35 10.52 -10.84 -4.31
N ASP A 36 9.42 -10.72 -3.57
CA ASP A 36 8.45 -9.64 -3.77
C ASP A 36 8.68 -8.44 -2.83
N VAL A 37 9.61 -8.58 -1.87
CA VAL A 37 9.94 -7.56 -0.86
C VAL A 37 10.35 -6.23 -1.51
N GLU A 38 11.15 -6.29 -2.58
CA GLU A 38 11.59 -5.10 -3.30
C GLU A 38 10.43 -4.42 -4.03
N SER A 39 9.61 -5.20 -4.73
CA SER A 39 8.41 -4.71 -5.40
C SER A 39 7.43 -4.06 -4.42
N PHE A 40 7.28 -4.63 -3.22
CA PHE A 40 6.45 -4.04 -2.17
C PHE A 40 7.06 -2.75 -1.60
N ALA A 41 8.39 -2.66 -1.49
CA ALA A 41 9.05 -1.42 -1.09
C ALA A 41 8.79 -0.30 -2.10
N ILE A 42 8.79 -0.61 -3.40
CA ILE A 42 8.43 0.36 -4.45
C ILE A 42 6.98 0.80 -4.33
N LEU A 43 6.05 -0.11 -4.04
CA LEU A 43 4.65 0.27 -3.74
C LEU A 43 4.56 1.24 -2.56
N CYS A 44 5.34 1.02 -1.50
CA CYS A 44 5.40 1.94 -0.36
C CYS A 44 5.93 3.32 -0.77
N VAL A 45 6.95 3.39 -1.63
CA VAL A 45 7.45 4.66 -2.18
C VAL A 45 6.36 5.39 -2.98
N ILE A 46 5.63 4.67 -3.83
CA ILE A 46 4.51 5.25 -4.62
C ILE A 46 3.44 5.81 -3.67
N TRP A 47 3.09 5.08 -2.61
CA TRP A 47 2.14 5.55 -1.60
C TRP A 47 2.63 6.85 -0.92
N GLY A 48 3.90 6.91 -0.51
CA GLY A 48 4.47 8.12 0.08
C GLY A 48 4.36 9.33 -0.85
N LYS A 49 4.71 9.15 -2.13
CA LYS A 49 4.58 10.23 -3.13
C LYS A 49 3.14 10.68 -3.36
N ILE A 50 2.17 9.77 -3.26
CA ILE A 50 0.75 10.12 -3.32
C ILE A 50 0.38 11.01 -2.14
N GLN A 51 0.78 10.64 -0.92
CA GLN A 51 0.53 11.45 0.27
C GLN A 51 1.17 12.84 0.18
N GLU A 52 2.42 12.91 -0.29
CA GLU A 52 3.13 14.17 -0.52
C GLU A 52 2.37 15.09 -1.50
N LEU A 53 1.91 14.57 -2.64
CA LEU A 53 1.16 15.35 -3.62
C LEU A 53 -0.25 15.73 -3.13
N GLN A 54 -0.90 14.88 -2.34
CA GLN A 54 -2.21 15.19 -1.75
C GLN A 54 -2.14 16.26 -0.65
N ALA A 55 -0.97 16.41 -0.01
CA ALA A 55 -0.74 17.44 1.00
C ALA A 55 -0.41 18.81 0.41
N LEU A 56 -0.15 18.90 -0.90
CA LEU A 56 0.07 20.19 -1.56
C LEU A 56 -1.21 21.02 -1.56
N PRO A 57 -1.11 22.36 -1.39
CA PRO A 57 -2.26 23.24 -1.54
C PRO A 57 -2.89 23.07 -2.92
N ASN A 58 -4.22 23.14 -2.98
CA ASN A 58 -4.93 23.15 -4.26
C ASN A 58 -4.72 24.51 -4.93
N ASP A 59 -3.88 24.53 -5.96
CA ASP A 59 -3.63 25.69 -6.80
C ASP A 59 -4.42 25.52 -8.12
N PRO A 60 -5.40 26.40 -8.42
CA PRO A 60 -6.20 26.29 -9.65
C PRO A 60 -5.39 26.43 -10.94
N ASP A 61 -4.18 27.00 -10.88
CA ASP A 61 -3.27 27.12 -12.02
C ASP A 61 -2.27 25.94 -12.12
N ASP A 62 -2.28 25.01 -11.15
CA ASP A 62 -1.44 23.81 -11.18
C ASP A 62 -2.13 22.63 -11.86
N PHE A 63 -1.98 22.57 -13.18
CA PHE A 63 -2.45 21.45 -13.99
C PHE A 63 -1.56 20.20 -13.89
N ARG A 64 -0.33 20.31 -13.37
CA ARG A 64 0.66 19.22 -13.40
C ARG A 64 0.49 18.25 -12.23
N THR A 65 0.16 18.76 -11.05
CA THR A 65 -0.02 17.93 -9.85
C THR A 65 -1.15 16.91 -10.01
N PRO A 66 -2.35 17.27 -10.51
CA PRO A 66 -3.42 16.30 -10.77
C PRO A 66 -3.00 15.20 -11.76
N ILE A 67 -2.26 15.55 -12.83
CA ILE A 67 -1.77 14.58 -13.83
C ILE A 67 -0.76 13.62 -13.21
N LYS A 68 0.18 14.12 -12.40
CA LYS A 68 1.15 13.29 -11.68
C LYS A 68 0.45 12.38 -10.68
N LEU A 69 -0.53 12.90 -9.95
CA LEU A 69 -1.31 12.15 -8.97
C LEU A 69 -2.09 11.03 -9.63
N ASP A 70 -2.79 11.28 -10.74
CA ASP A 70 -3.51 10.26 -11.52
C ASP A 70 -2.56 9.14 -12.00
N ARG A 71 -1.38 9.51 -12.51
CA ARG A 71 -0.36 8.53 -12.92
C ARG A 71 0.11 7.66 -11.76
N LEU A 72 0.37 8.25 -10.59
CA LEU A 72 0.79 7.51 -9.40
C LEU A 72 -0.33 6.62 -8.86
N LEU A 73 -1.58 7.10 -8.88
CA LEU A 73 -2.78 6.31 -8.51
C LEU A 73 -2.92 5.07 -9.40
N LYS A 74 -2.74 5.22 -10.72
CA LYS A 74 -2.77 4.10 -11.66
C LYS A 74 -1.65 3.10 -11.38
N GLN A 75 -0.43 3.57 -11.14
CA GLN A 75 0.69 2.72 -10.74
C GLN A 75 0.42 2.00 -9.43
N TYR A 76 -0.04 2.73 -8.41
CA TYR A 76 -0.44 2.18 -7.12
C TYR A 76 -1.46 1.06 -7.31
N HIS A 77 -2.52 1.30 -8.08
CA HIS A 77 -3.56 0.29 -8.32
C HIS A 77 -3.02 -0.97 -9.00
N ALA A 78 -2.11 -0.83 -9.97
CA ALA A 78 -1.48 -1.96 -10.65
C ALA A 78 -0.65 -2.82 -9.69
N PHE A 79 0.21 -2.21 -8.87
CA PHE A 79 1.03 -2.92 -7.90
C PHE A 79 0.20 -3.46 -6.71
N ALA A 80 -0.75 -2.68 -6.20
CA ALA A 80 -1.64 -3.08 -5.10
C ALA A 80 -2.48 -4.33 -5.45
N LYS A 81 -2.83 -4.50 -6.73
CA LYS A 81 -3.50 -5.71 -7.22
C LYS A 81 -2.63 -6.96 -7.05
N GLN A 82 -1.32 -6.87 -7.32
CA GLN A 82 -0.39 -7.99 -7.20
C GLN A 82 -0.27 -8.48 -5.75
N PHE A 83 -0.32 -7.56 -4.78
CA PHE A 83 -0.25 -7.89 -3.35
C PHE A 83 -1.61 -8.16 -2.70
N GLY A 84 -2.69 -8.30 -3.48
CA GLY A 84 -4.02 -8.53 -2.93
C GLY A 84 -4.48 -7.44 -1.95
N LEU A 85 -4.04 -6.19 -2.11
CA LEU A 85 -4.47 -5.10 -1.22
C LEU A 85 -5.88 -4.62 -1.56
N LEU A 86 -6.35 -4.87 -2.77
CA LEU A 86 -7.69 -4.52 -3.24
C LEU A 86 -8.68 -5.67 -2.96
N PRO A 87 -9.86 -5.40 -2.33
CA PRO A 87 -10.82 -6.44 -1.97
C PRO A 87 -11.27 -7.32 -3.14
N GLN A 88 -11.51 -6.71 -4.31
CA GLN A 88 -11.91 -7.44 -5.52
C GLN A 88 -10.78 -8.32 -6.06
N ALA A 89 -9.53 -7.85 -5.97
CA ALA A 89 -8.35 -8.60 -6.40
C ALA A 89 -8.12 -9.83 -5.51
N ARG A 90 -8.35 -9.72 -4.19
CA ARG A 90 -8.24 -10.87 -3.26
C ARG A 90 -9.19 -11.99 -3.61
N ARG A 91 -10.48 -11.64 -3.81
CA ARG A 91 -11.53 -12.59 -4.20
C ARG A 91 -11.21 -13.28 -5.53
N ALA A 92 -10.75 -12.51 -6.52
CA ALA A 92 -10.41 -13.05 -7.84
C ALA A 92 -9.18 -13.97 -7.80
N ALA A 93 -8.20 -13.67 -6.95
CA ALA A 93 -6.96 -14.44 -6.84
C ALA A 93 -7.05 -15.62 -5.84
N LYS A 94 -8.22 -15.87 -5.23
CA LYS A 94 -8.41 -16.85 -4.14
C LYS A 94 -7.43 -16.63 -2.97
N MET A 95 -7.00 -15.38 -2.77
CA MET A 95 -6.06 -14.96 -1.71
C MET A 95 -6.79 -14.60 -0.42
N ASP A 96 -7.93 -15.24 -0.13
CA ASP A 96 -8.68 -15.03 1.12
C ASP A 96 -7.95 -15.73 2.27
N THR A 97 -6.80 -15.18 2.64
CA THR A 97 -5.99 -15.58 3.78
C THR A 97 -5.99 -14.45 4.81
N GLU A 98 -7.16 -14.20 5.38
CA GLU A 98 -7.32 -13.79 6.78
C GLU A 98 -8.81 -13.93 7.11
N PRO A 99 -9.18 -14.64 8.20
CA PRO A 99 -10.54 -14.52 8.71
C PRO A 99 -10.77 -13.03 9.02
N ALA A 100 -11.88 -12.48 8.55
CA ALA A 100 -12.26 -11.11 8.86
C ALA A 100 -12.12 -10.89 10.38
N ASP A 101 -11.52 -9.78 10.80
CA ASP A 101 -11.55 -9.38 12.21
C ASP A 101 -12.98 -9.58 12.70
N LYS A 102 -13.14 -10.40 13.76
CA LYS A 102 -14.45 -10.62 14.36
C LYS A 102 -14.98 -9.24 14.65
N LYS A 103 -16.04 -8.84 13.95
CA LYS A 103 -16.79 -7.63 14.29
C LYS A 103 -17.15 -7.77 15.75
N ASP A 104 -16.58 -6.90 16.58
CA ASP A 104 -17.04 -6.75 17.95
C ASP A 104 -18.54 -6.48 17.92
N ALA A 105 -19.25 -6.95 18.95
CA ALA A 105 -20.72 -7.10 18.97
C ALA A 105 -21.54 -5.79 18.83
N PHE A 106 -20.94 -4.69 18.41
CA PHE A 106 -21.56 -3.41 18.13
C PHE A 106 -20.96 -2.83 16.85
N GLY A 107 -21.43 -3.26 15.68
CA GLY A 107 -20.96 -2.82 14.37
C GLY A 107 -21.11 -1.30 14.12
N LEU A 108 -20.18 -0.53 14.68
CA LEU A 108 -19.93 0.90 14.46
C LEU A 108 -18.51 1.06 13.95
#